data_AF-W4S9L1-F1
#
_entry.id   AF-W4S9L1-F1
#
_cell.length_a   1.000
_cell.length_b   1.000
_cell.length_c   1.000
_cell.angle_alpha   90.00
_cell.angle_beta   90.00
_cell.angle_gamma   90.00
#
_symmetry.space_group_name_H-M   'P 1'
#
loop_
_entity.id
_entity.type
_entity.pdbx_description
1 polymer ?
#
loop_
_entity_poly.entity_id
_entity_poly.type
_entity_poly.pdbx_seq_one_letter_code
_entity_poly.pdbx_strand_id
1 'polypeptide(L)'
;MADRREKAAATAQSYDQGNIAGLDDAMTRRLIASTVMTESNGGDLQITNRQGYVGRYQAGAGWLADAGYVDRAKLNDAMTDAGFDPQKVRGAEWKWASSGGMTRFLEDSSNWKNGFSLEQYKSSAALQDGAFKINSDKAYSQAIRNGVLDEGDDPAKVAGFLKARHISGYGGAREAVTGGRVISDSNGTSNYDYMHDITRNRDGMDQYMQPGRSHAMHTNTSAVPQQPKRDASHDGKLEQGERGEQVKQFQGQLAQLGAVGRDGKPLKPDGDFGGNTKHAVEQFQREHGLQIDGVAGQQTQAALAKVLTQATPKQAEHTPAPAAPAQAASSPLLSDPRHPDNAMYNGAVSKLEALGERGGFANRKELEQAAGQIVFESKVSGLQRIDHVVPNKNGDDFFAVQGEMTDPAMQRVFVDRNQAQNQSLENSSRQAAEESQRQATQVQAQETASRSMSM
;
A
#
# COMPACT_ATOMS: atom_id res chain seq x y z
N MET A 1 7.92 3.97 13.48
CA MET A 1 7.87 2.62 12.83
C MET A 1 9.15 1.76 12.98
N ALA A 2 10.29 2.32 13.40
CA ALA A 2 11.56 1.59 13.55
C ALA A 2 11.44 0.32 14.42
N ASP A 3 10.77 0.41 15.57
CA ASP A 3 10.55 -0.71 16.50
C ASP A 3 9.87 -1.94 15.85
N ARG A 4 8.90 -1.74 14.93
CA ARG A 4 8.20 -2.86 14.27
C ARG A 4 9.06 -3.56 13.23
N ARG A 5 9.83 -2.79 12.45
CA ARG A 5 10.76 -3.34 11.43
C ARG A 5 11.96 -4.02 12.09
N GLU A 6 12.47 -3.45 13.16
CA GLU A 6 13.53 -4.05 13.98
C GLU A 6 13.07 -5.37 14.62
N LYS A 7 11.87 -5.41 15.21
CA LYS A 7 11.27 -6.65 15.71
C LYS A 7 11.09 -7.70 14.62
N ALA A 8 10.61 -7.29 13.45
CA ALA A 8 10.44 -8.20 12.32
C ALA A 8 11.77 -8.76 11.82
N ALA A 9 12.81 -7.93 11.73
CA ALA A 9 14.16 -8.36 11.38
C ALA A 9 14.74 -9.32 12.43
N ALA A 10 14.58 -9.01 13.72
CA ALA A 10 15.02 -9.89 14.82
C ALA A 10 14.29 -11.24 14.80
N THR A 11 12.98 -11.23 14.51
CA THR A 11 12.17 -12.45 14.35
C THR A 11 12.66 -13.30 13.18
N ALA A 12 13.04 -12.67 12.07
CA ALA A 12 13.61 -13.37 10.93
C ALA A 12 15.02 -13.90 11.21
N GLN A 13 15.82 -13.19 12.02
CA GLN A 13 17.14 -13.66 12.45
C GLN A 13 17.05 -14.86 13.40
N SER A 14 16.03 -14.92 14.26
CA SER A 14 15.82 -16.05 15.18
C SER A 14 15.13 -17.26 14.56
N TYR A 15 14.68 -17.15 13.30
CA TYR A 15 14.08 -18.27 12.58
C TYR A 15 15.09 -19.41 12.38
N ASP A 16 14.64 -20.62 12.70
CA ASP A 16 15.47 -21.83 12.73
C ASP A 16 14.70 -23.07 12.25
N GLN A 17 13.87 -22.96 11.20
CA GLN A 17 13.19 -24.11 10.61
C GLN A 17 13.81 -24.57 9.29
N GLY A 18 14.97 -24.00 8.92
CA GLY A 18 15.61 -24.20 7.62
C GLY A 18 14.86 -23.53 6.47
N ASN A 19 15.45 -23.57 5.28
CA ASN A 19 14.92 -22.80 4.15
C ASN A 19 13.53 -23.26 3.72
N ILE A 20 12.69 -22.28 3.36
CA ILE A 20 11.42 -22.53 2.67
C ILE A 20 11.74 -22.96 1.23
N ALA A 21 10.98 -23.91 0.70
CA ALA A 21 11.19 -24.45 -0.64
C ALA A 21 11.17 -23.33 -1.70
N GLY A 22 12.15 -23.38 -2.61
CA GLY A 22 12.34 -22.34 -3.64
C GLY A 22 13.06 -21.09 -3.16
N LEU A 23 13.46 -21.01 -1.89
CA LEU A 23 14.19 -19.86 -1.31
C LEU A 23 15.54 -20.29 -0.73
N ASP A 24 16.51 -19.38 -0.76
CA ASP A 24 17.72 -19.47 0.06
C ASP A 24 17.46 -18.93 1.48
N ASP A 25 18.48 -18.96 2.35
CA ASP A 25 18.35 -18.50 3.74
C ASP A 25 18.00 -17.00 3.80
N ALA A 26 18.67 -16.17 3.00
CA ALA A 26 18.44 -14.74 2.95
C ALA A 26 16.98 -14.41 2.60
N MET A 27 16.46 -15.05 1.56
CA MET A 27 15.11 -14.80 1.09
C MET A 27 14.03 -15.47 1.96
N THR A 28 14.35 -16.61 2.59
CA THR A 28 13.50 -17.20 3.65
C THR A 28 13.33 -16.20 4.80
N ARG A 29 14.43 -15.65 5.32
CA ARG A 29 14.39 -14.64 6.38
C ARG A 29 13.67 -13.37 5.92
N ARG A 30 13.90 -12.93 4.68
CA ARG A 30 13.22 -11.76 4.12
C ARG A 30 11.70 -11.94 4.04
N LEU A 31 11.23 -13.12 3.65
CA LEU A 31 9.82 -13.49 3.65
C LEU A 31 9.22 -13.48 5.05
N ILE A 32 9.92 -14.07 6.03
CA ILE A 32 9.46 -14.08 7.43
C ILE A 32 9.33 -12.65 7.95
N ALA A 33 10.37 -11.84 7.78
CA ALA A 33 10.40 -10.47 8.25
C ALA A 33 9.25 -9.66 7.64
N SER A 34 9.06 -9.74 6.31
CA SER A 34 7.94 -9.08 5.64
C SER A 34 6.59 -9.57 6.17
N THR A 35 6.42 -10.89 6.34
CA THR A 35 5.15 -11.48 6.76
C THR A 35 4.77 -11.05 8.17
N VAL A 36 5.65 -11.24 9.15
CA VAL A 36 5.36 -10.86 10.54
C VAL A 36 5.25 -9.35 10.72
N MET A 37 5.92 -8.56 9.87
CA MET A 37 5.75 -7.11 9.84
C MET A 37 4.34 -6.71 9.38
N THR A 38 3.68 -7.46 8.50
CA THR A 38 2.29 -7.18 8.11
C THR A 38 1.29 -7.75 9.11
N GLU A 39 1.43 -9.03 9.45
CA GLU A 39 0.43 -9.81 10.19
C GLU A 39 0.40 -9.48 11.68
N SER A 40 1.57 -9.23 12.28
CA SER A 40 1.70 -8.97 13.70
C SER A 40 2.49 -7.69 13.97
N ASN A 41 2.63 -7.32 15.25
CA ASN A 41 3.47 -6.20 15.65
C ASN A 41 4.98 -6.53 15.52
N GLY A 42 5.39 -7.14 14.41
CA GLY A 42 6.76 -7.52 14.10
C GLY A 42 7.21 -8.84 14.70
N GLY A 43 6.31 -9.79 15.01
CA GLY A 43 6.71 -11.10 15.54
C GLY A 43 6.01 -11.55 16.82
N ASP A 44 4.99 -10.85 17.30
CA ASP A 44 4.33 -11.18 18.57
C ASP A 44 3.69 -12.58 18.53
N LEU A 45 4.17 -13.48 19.40
CA LEU A 45 3.71 -14.86 19.48
C LEU A 45 2.35 -15.00 20.18
N GLN A 46 1.99 -14.06 21.04
CA GLN A 46 0.84 -14.15 21.94
C GLN A 46 -0.40 -13.42 21.44
N ILE A 47 -0.28 -12.67 20.34
CA ILE A 47 -1.38 -11.90 19.79
C ILE A 47 -2.51 -12.82 19.28
N THR A 48 -3.75 -12.41 19.56
CA THR A 48 -4.97 -13.02 18.99
C THR A 48 -5.88 -11.89 18.54
N ASN A 49 -6.33 -11.92 17.28
CA ASN A 49 -7.25 -10.90 16.80
C ASN A 49 -8.71 -11.23 17.17
N ARG A 50 -9.63 -10.31 16.88
CA ARG A 50 -11.05 -10.45 17.23
C ARG A 50 -11.74 -11.64 16.55
N GLN A 51 -11.22 -12.07 15.40
CA GLN A 51 -11.72 -13.21 14.63
C GLN A 51 -11.07 -14.54 15.07
N GLY A 52 -10.15 -14.53 16.04
CA GLY A 52 -9.53 -15.74 16.58
C GLY A 52 -8.28 -16.21 15.85
N TYR A 53 -7.69 -15.40 14.96
CA TYR A 53 -6.39 -15.72 14.35
C TYR A 53 -5.27 -15.46 15.35
N VAL A 54 -4.29 -16.35 15.42
CA VAL A 54 -3.33 -16.41 16.54
C VAL A 54 -1.86 -16.35 16.11
N GLY A 55 -1.05 -15.71 16.94
CA GLY A 55 0.40 -15.66 16.80
C GLY A 55 0.91 -14.74 15.70
N ARG A 56 2.23 -14.81 15.46
CA ARG A 56 2.96 -13.82 14.67
C ARG A 56 2.63 -13.81 13.18
N TYR A 57 2.05 -14.91 12.71
CA TYR A 57 1.58 -15.11 11.33
C TYR A 57 0.06 -14.97 11.19
N GLN A 58 -0.65 -14.63 12.28
CA GLN A 58 -2.12 -14.61 12.33
C GLN A 58 -2.71 -15.91 11.77
N ALA A 59 -2.34 -17.04 12.38
CA ALA A 59 -2.76 -18.36 11.95
C ALA A 59 -4.25 -18.60 12.28
N GLY A 60 -5.04 -18.96 11.27
CA GLY A 60 -6.41 -19.43 11.43
C GLY A 60 -6.49 -20.95 11.55
N ALA A 61 -7.65 -21.48 11.96
CA ALA A 61 -7.84 -22.91 12.15
C ALA A 61 -7.63 -23.71 10.85
N GLY A 62 -8.09 -23.22 9.70
CA GLY A 62 -7.89 -23.88 8.40
C GLY A 62 -6.42 -23.97 8.00
N TRP A 63 -5.65 -22.92 8.30
CA TRP A 63 -4.22 -22.85 8.03
C TRP A 63 -3.42 -23.78 8.96
N LEU A 64 -3.81 -23.87 10.23
CA LEU A 64 -3.23 -24.84 11.18
C LEU A 64 -3.60 -26.29 10.83
N ALA A 65 -4.79 -26.52 10.27
CA ALA A 65 -5.19 -27.84 9.78
C ALA A 65 -4.35 -28.25 8.56
N ASP A 66 -4.05 -27.31 7.66
CA ASP A 66 -3.11 -27.54 6.55
C ASP A 66 -1.69 -27.86 7.04
N ALA A 67 -1.24 -27.24 8.12
CA ALA A 67 0.03 -27.58 8.76
C ALA A 67 -0.01 -28.92 9.54
N GLY A 68 -1.20 -29.51 9.73
CA GLY A 68 -1.40 -30.76 10.46
C GLY A 68 -1.41 -30.61 11.98
N TYR A 69 -1.60 -29.40 12.50
CA TYR A 69 -1.55 -29.09 13.93
C TYR A 69 -2.91 -29.23 14.60
N VAL A 70 -3.98 -28.97 13.86
CA VAL A 70 -5.37 -29.22 14.29
C VAL A 70 -6.05 -30.21 13.37
N ASP A 71 -7.09 -30.87 13.86
CA ASP A 71 -7.82 -31.88 13.11
C ASP A 71 -8.72 -31.23 12.05
N ARG A 72 -8.44 -31.53 10.77
CA ARG A 72 -9.18 -31.00 9.62
C ARG A 72 -10.64 -31.48 9.59
N ALA A 73 -10.90 -32.73 9.98
CA ALA A 73 -12.25 -33.28 9.95
C ALA A 73 -13.11 -32.59 11.02
N LYS A 74 -12.59 -32.50 12.25
CA LYS A 74 -13.27 -31.77 13.34
C LYS A 74 -13.52 -30.31 13.00
N LEU A 75 -12.58 -29.65 12.33
CA LEU A 75 -12.76 -28.27 11.86
C LEU A 75 -13.92 -28.16 10.87
N ASN A 76 -13.99 -29.05 9.89
CA ASN A 76 -15.06 -29.06 8.90
C ASN A 76 -16.42 -29.35 9.54
N ASP A 77 -16.48 -30.29 10.49
CA ASP A 77 -17.70 -30.62 11.25
C ASP A 77 -18.14 -29.41 12.08
N ALA A 78 -17.24 -28.80 12.85
CA ALA A 78 -17.53 -27.63 13.67
C ALA A 78 -18.03 -26.41 12.86
N MET A 79 -17.49 -26.20 11.65
CA MET A 79 -18.00 -25.18 10.74
C MET A 79 -19.37 -25.54 10.17
N THR A 80 -19.56 -26.80 9.76
CA THR A 80 -20.82 -27.27 9.16
C THR A 80 -21.97 -27.24 10.17
N ASP A 81 -21.74 -27.72 11.39
CA ASP A 81 -22.70 -27.71 12.49
C ASP A 81 -23.11 -26.29 12.89
N ALA A 82 -22.19 -25.33 12.73
CA ALA A 82 -22.46 -23.91 12.95
C ALA A 82 -23.13 -23.22 11.74
N GLY A 83 -23.45 -23.94 10.66
CA GLY A 83 -24.10 -23.39 9.45
C GLY A 83 -23.14 -22.73 8.45
N PHE A 84 -21.84 -22.95 8.58
CA PHE A 84 -20.78 -22.38 7.72
C PHE A 84 -20.05 -23.47 6.92
N ASP A 85 -20.78 -24.39 6.29
CA ASP A 85 -20.22 -25.44 5.45
C ASP A 85 -19.29 -24.83 4.36
N PRO A 86 -17.98 -25.13 4.35
CA PRO A 86 -17.03 -24.58 3.38
C PRO A 86 -17.33 -24.91 1.92
N GLN A 87 -18.08 -25.99 1.66
CA GLN A 87 -18.49 -26.37 0.31
C GLN A 87 -19.68 -25.56 -0.19
N LYS A 88 -20.50 -25.03 0.72
CA LYS A 88 -21.74 -24.32 0.38
C LYS A 88 -21.65 -22.80 0.59
N VAL A 89 -20.79 -22.35 1.50
CA VAL A 89 -20.73 -20.95 1.92
C VAL A 89 -19.41 -20.32 1.48
N ARG A 90 -19.48 -19.38 0.53
CA ARG A 90 -18.34 -18.55 0.18
C ARG A 90 -17.88 -17.73 1.40
N GLY A 91 -16.59 -17.83 1.72
CA GLY A 91 -16.00 -17.18 2.89
C GLY A 91 -16.45 -17.80 4.22
N ALA A 92 -16.85 -19.07 4.22
CA ALA A 92 -17.29 -19.83 5.38
C ALA A 92 -16.42 -19.59 6.62
N GLU A 93 -15.12 -19.86 6.51
CA GLU A 93 -14.19 -19.78 7.63
C GLU A 93 -14.14 -18.36 8.22
N TRP A 94 -14.10 -17.32 7.39
CA TRP A 94 -14.10 -15.93 7.88
C TRP A 94 -15.40 -15.57 8.62
N LYS A 95 -16.55 -16.00 8.09
CA LYS A 95 -17.86 -15.75 8.71
C LYS A 95 -18.02 -16.51 10.04
N TRP A 96 -17.57 -17.76 10.06
CA TRP A 96 -17.53 -18.59 11.26
C TRP A 96 -16.55 -18.06 12.32
N ALA A 97 -15.37 -17.60 11.89
CA ALA A 97 -14.40 -16.92 12.75
C ALA A 97 -14.99 -15.64 13.36
N SER A 98 -15.72 -14.86 12.55
CA SER A 98 -16.40 -13.64 13.00
C SER A 98 -17.54 -13.90 13.99
N SER A 99 -18.09 -15.12 14.05
CA SER A 99 -19.05 -15.54 15.10
C SER A 99 -18.36 -16.11 16.36
N GLY A 100 -17.04 -16.03 16.43
CA GLY A 100 -16.21 -16.58 17.50
C GLY A 100 -16.02 -18.10 17.43
N GLY A 101 -16.45 -18.76 16.34
CA GLY A 101 -16.32 -20.20 16.16
C GLY A 101 -14.86 -20.66 16.17
N MET A 102 -13.99 -19.90 15.48
CA MET A 102 -12.56 -20.20 15.42
C MET A 102 -11.88 -20.16 16.79
N THR A 103 -12.16 -19.12 17.60
CA THR A 103 -11.62 -19.01 18.96
C THR A 103 -12.02 -20.23 19.80
N ARG A 104 -13.31 -20.57 19.84
CA ARG A 104 -13.81 -21.74 20.59
C ARG A 104 -13.17 -23.04 20.13
N PHE A 105 -13.02 -23.21 18.80
CA PHE A 105 -12.40 -24.40 18.23
C PHE A 105 -10.93 -24.54 18.62
N LEU A 106 -10.17 -23.45 18.57
CA LEU A 106 -8.75 -23.45 18.90
C LEU A 106 -8.51 -23.55 20.41
N GLU A 107 -9.39 -23.04 21.27
CA GLU A 107 -9.28 -23.18 22.73
C GLU A 107 -9.53 -24.61 23.21
N ASP A 108 -10.29 -25.41 22.47
CA ASP A 108 -10.50 -26.81 22.77
C ASP A 108 -9.29 -27.67 22.35
N SER A 109 -8.50 -28.08 23.33
CA SER A 109 -7.30 -28.91 23.15
C SER A 109 -7.58 -30.25 22.45
N SER A 110 -8.82 -30.77 22.50
CA SER A 110 -9.16 -32.02 21.81
C SER A 110 -9.16 -31.88 20.29
N ASN A 111 -9.21 -30.65 19.76
CA ASN A 111 -9.13 -30.36 18.34
C ASN A 111 -7.69 -30.30 17.81
N TRP A 112 -6.69 -30.28 18.70
CA TRP A 112 -5.28 -30.27 18.34
C TRP A 112 -4.73 -31.69 18.19
N LYS A 113 -3.75 -31.84 17.29
CA LYS A 113 -3.07 -33.12 17.03
C LYS A 113 -1.77 -33.20 17.82
N ASN A 114 -1.24 -34.41 17.99
CA ASN A 114 0.07 -34.68 18.59
C ASN A 114 0.24 -34.12 20.02
N GLY A 115 -0.86 -33.97 20.77
CA GLY A 115 -0.85 -33.42 22.12
C GLY A 115 -0.56 -31.92 22.19
N PHE A 116 -0.64 -31.21 21.05
CA PHE A 116 -0.55 -29.76 21.02
C PHE A 116 -1.76 -29.08 21.67
N SER A 117 -1.62 -27.81 21.98
CA SER A 117 -2.70 -26.93 22.44
C SER A 117 -2.46 -25.50 21.96
N LEU A 118 -3.49 -24.66 22.06
CA LEU A 118 -3.35 -23.24 21.75
C LEU A 118 -2.29 -22.55 22.60
N GLU A 119 -2.19 -22.89 23.88
CA GLU A 119 -1.18 -22.35 24.79
C GLU A 119 0.24 -22.74 24.35
N GLN A 120 0.45 -24.02 24.02
CA GLN A 120 1.75 -24.50 23.52
C GLN A 120 2.10 -23.84 22.18
N TYR A 121 1.13 -23.68 21.28
CA TYR A 121 1.34 -23.01 20.00
C TYR A 121 1.72 -21.53 20.19
N LYS A 122 1.01 -20.81 21.07
CA LYS A 122 1.29 -19.39 21.34
C LYS A 122 2.61 -19.19 22.08
N SER A 123 3.05 -20.13 22.90
CA SER A 123 4.33 -20.04 23.64
C SER A 123 5.56 -20.47 22.83
N SER A 124 5.39 -21.09 21.66
CA SER A 124 6.51 -21.65 20.89
C SER A 124 6.70 -20.98 19.54
N ALA A 125 7.81 -20.27 19.40
CA ALA A 125 8.27 -19.76 18.12
C ALA A 125 8.41 -20.91 17.10
N ALA A 126 9.11 -21.99 17.47
CA ALA A 126 9.33 -23.14 16.59
C ALA A 126 8.01 -23.73 16.03
N LEU A 127 6.95 -23.82 16.83
CA LEU A 127 5.65 -24.30 16.35
C LEU A 127 5.03 -23.36 15.31
N GLN A 128 5.05 -22.05 15.55
CA GLN A 128 4.49 -21.07 14.61
C GLN A 128 5.31 -20.99 13.31
N ASP A 129 6.65 -21.02 13.41
CA ASP A 129 7.54 -21.04 12.24
C ASP A 129 7.42 -22.33 11.44
N GLY A 130 7.30 -23.47 12.12
CA GLY A 130 7.13 -24.77 11.49
C GLY A 130 5.83 -24.83 10.68
N ALA A 131 4.73 -24.33 11.24
CA ALA A 131 3.46 -24.23 10.51
C ALA A 131 3.57 -23.29 9.29
N PHE A 132 4.29 -22.16 9.44
CA PHE A 132 4.53 -21.22 8.33
C PHE A 132 5.35 -21.86 7.21
N LYS A 133 6.42 -22.58 7.57
CA LYS A 133 7.24 -23.31 6.61
C LYS A 133 6.45 -24.38 5.87
N ILE A 134 5.74 -25.27 6.59
CA ILE A 134 4.96 -26.36 6.00
C ILE A 134 3.97 -25.82 4.97
N ASN A 135 3.24 -24.77 5.32
CA ASN A 135 2.26 -24.17 4.43
C ASN A 135 2.89 -23.45 3.24
N SER A 136 4.04 -22.80 3.44
CA SER A 136 4.79 -22.15 2.37
C SER A 136 5.38 -23.17 1.39
N ASP A 137 5.96 -24.26 1.89
CA ASP A 137 6.51 -25.36 1.08
C ASP A 137 5.41 -26.02 0.23
N LYS A 138 4.23 -26.24 0.82
CA LYS A 138 3.05 -26.75 0.10
C LYS A 138 2.59 -25.78 -0.98
N ALA A 139 2.56 -24.47 -0.68
CA ALA A 139 2.16 -23.45 -1.63
C ALA A 139 3.14 -23.33 -2.81
N TYR A 140 4.44 -23.37 -2.53
CA TYR A 140 5.48 -23.42 -3.56
C TYR A 140 5.31 -24.65 -4.46
N SER A 141 5.21 -25.83 -3.84
CA SER A 141 5.02 -27.09 -4.58
C SER A 141 3.74 -27.08 -5.43
N GLN A 142 2.67 -26.46 -4.94
CA GLN A 142 1.43 -26.27 -5.70
C GLN A 142 1.62 -25.30 -6.87
N ALA A 143 2.38 -24.22 -6.68
CA ALA A 143 2.67 -23.24 -7.72
C ALA A 143 3.48 -23.83 -8.86
N ILE A 144 4.52 -24.63 -8.56
CA ILE A 144 5.30 -25.38 -9.56
C ILE A 144 4.40 -26.34 -10.34
N ARG A 145 3.61 -27.18 -9.65
CA ARG A 145 2.70 -28.14 -10.31
C ARG A 145 1.67 -27.48 -11.22
N ASN A 146 1.25 -26.26 -10.89
CA ASN A 146 0.26 -25.52 -11.64
C ASN A 146 0.86 -24.59 -12.70
N GLY A 147 2.19 -24.57 -12.87
CA GLY A 147 2.88 -23.68 -13.82
C GLY A 147 2.74 -22.19 -13.48
N VAL A 148 2.51 -21.86 -12.21
CA VAL A 148 2.46 -20.46 -11.73
C VAL A 148 3.86 -19.93 -11.44
N LEU A 149 4.74 -20.81 -10.97
CA LEU A 149 6.16 -20.56 -10.76
C LEU A 149 6.96 -21.67 -11.46
N ASP A 150 8.21 -21.36 -11.76
CA ASP A 150 9.19 -22.32 -12.29
C ASP A 150 10.32 -22.57 -11.27
N GLU A 151 11.00 -23.72 -11.34
CA GLU A 151 12.07 -24.07 -10.39
C GLU A 151 13.27 -23.11 -10.45
N GLY A 152 13.47 -22.44 -11.59
CA GLY A 152 14.52 -21.45 -11.81
C GLY A 152 14.09 -19.99 -11.58
N ASP A 153 12.87 -19.75 -11.08
CA ASP A 153 12.42 -18.39 -10.79
C ASP A 153 13.30 -17.71 -9.73
N ASP A 154 13.45 -16.39 -9.87
CA ASP A 154 14.15 -15.54 -8.88
C ASP A 154 13.57 -15.79 -7.47
N PRO A 155 14.40 -16.11 -6.45
CA PRO A 155 13.94 -16.27 -5.07
C PRO A 155 13.11 -15.10 -4.56
N ALA A 156 13.39 -13.85 -4.96
CA ALA A 156 12.59 -12.69 -4.57
C ALA A 156 11.16 -12.76 -5.14
N LYS A 157 11.00 -13.25 -6.37
CA LYS A 157 9.68 -13.51 -6.99
C LYS A 157 8.95 -14.61 -6.24
N VAL A 158 9.63 -15.71 -5.92
CA VAL A 158 9.06 -16.82 -5.14
C VAL A 158 8.61 -16.33 -3.76
N ALA A 159 9.42 -15.54 -3.07
CA ALA A 159 9.08 -14.99 -1.76
C ALA A 159 7.92 -14.00 -1.85
N GLY A 160 7.90 -13.12 -2.87
CA GLY A 160 6.78 -12.24 -3.14
C GLY A 160 5.47 -13.00 -3.39
N PHE A 161 5.52 -14.09 -4.16
CA PHE A 161 4.37 -14.98 -4.35
C PHE A 161 3.90 -15.60 -3.04
N LEU A 162 4.80 -16.15 -2.23
CA LEU A 162 4.46 -16.78 -0.96
C LEU A 162 3.86 -15.77 0.04
N LYS A 163 4.40 -14.55 0.08
CA LYS A 163 3.85 -13.42 0.84
C LYS A 163 2.43 -13.07 0.38
N ALA A 164 2.23 -12.88 -0.93
CA ALA A 164 0.91 -12.61 -1.49
C ALA A 164 -0.06 -13.77 -1.22
N ARG A 165 0.41 -15.02 -1.27
CA ARG A 165 -0.40 -16.22 -1.00
C ARG A 165 -0.84 -16.30 0.45
N HIS A 166 0.04 -15.90 1.38
CA HIS A 166 -0.28 -15.87 2.80
C HIS A 166 -1.43 -14.91 3.09
N ILE A 167 -1.38 -13.71 2.49
CA ILE A 167 -2.32 -12.63 2.83
C ILE A 167 -3.59 -12.66 1.97
N SER A 168 -3.44 -12.80 0.65
CA SER A 168 -4.55 -12.73 -0.33
C SER A 168 -5.04 -14.10 -0.80
N GLY A 169 -4.45 -15.18 -0.29
CA GLY A 169 -4.71 -16.55 -0.73
C GLY A 169 -4.03 -16.89 -2.06
N TYR A 170 -4.09 -18.18 -2.43
CA TYR A 170 -3.41 -18.70 -3.63
C TYR A 170 -3.92 -18.04 -4.93
N GLY A 171 -5.22 -17.78 -5.02
CA GLY A 171 -5.81 -17.11 -6.19
C GLY A 171 -5.21 -15.72 -6.40
N GLY A 172 -5.18 -14.87 -5.36
CA GLY A 172 -4.61 -13.54 -5.45
C GLY A 172 -3.12 -13.54 -5.79
N ALA A 173 -2.35 -14.46 -5.20
CA ALA A 173 -0.94 -14.60 -5.52
C ALA A 173 -0.68 -15.03 -6.97
N ARG A 174 -1.50 -15.97 -7.49
CA ARG A 174 -1.43 -16.37 -8.89
C ARG A 174 -1.70 -15.18 -9.81
N GLU A 175 -2.78 -14.43 -9.56
CA GLU A 175 -3.09 -13.25 -10.38
C GLU A 175 -1.93 -12.23 -10.34
N ALA A 176 -1.29 -12.03 -9.18
CA ALA A 176 -0.16 -11.09 -9.06
C ALA A 176 1.06 -11.52 -9.90
N VAL A 177 1.35 -12.82 -9.95
CA VAL A 177 2.48 -13.36 -10.73
C VAL A 177 2.17 -13.38 -12.23
N THR A 178 0.94 -13.72 -12.63
CA THR A 178 0.58 -13.90 -14.05
C THR A 178 0.08 -12.61 -14.72
N GLY A 179 0.12 -11.46 -14.04
CA GLY A 179 -0.42 -10.20 -14.59
C GLY A 179 -1.96 -10.19 -14.70
N GLY A 180 -2.64 -10.96 -13.84
CA GLY A 180 -4.08 -11.09 -13.76
C GLY A 180 -4.78 -10.00 -12.94
N ARG A 181 -5.91 -10.35 -12.32
CA ARG A 181 -6.75 -9.39 -11.58
C ARG A 181 -6.05 -8.78 -10.35
N VAL A 182 -6.27 -7.48 -10.16
CA VAL A 182 -5.93 -6.78 -8.92
C VAL A 182 -7.04 -7.06 -7.89
N ILE A 183 -6.64 -7.56 -6.73
CA ILE A 183 -7.51 -7.83 -5.59
C ILE A 183 -6.95 -7.05 -4.42
N SER A 184 -7.72 -6.09 -3.92
CA SER A 184 -7.33 -5.24 -2.79
C SER A 184 -8.08 -5.62 -1.52
N ASP A 185 -7.39 -5.52 -0.39
CA ASP A 185 -7.99 -5.63 0.93
C ASP A 185 -8.79 -4.36 1.29
N SER A 186 -9.46 -4.36 2.44
CA SER A 186 -10.19 -3.19 2.94
C SER A 186 -9.29 -1.98 3.22
N ASN A 187 -7.97 -2.18 3.32
CA ASN A 187 -6.97 -1.13 3.48
C ASN A 187 -6.39 -0.69 2.13
N GLY A 188 -6.98 -1.15 1.01
CA GLY A 188 -6.57 -0.88 -0.36
C GLY A 188 -5.19 -1.41 -0.74
N THR A 189 -4.60 -2.30 0.06
CA THR A 189 -3.35 -3.00 -0.31
C THR A 189 -3.69 -4.18 -1.19
N SER A 190 -3.06 -4.25 -2.37
CA SER A 190 -3.36 -5.27 -3.35
C SER A 190 -2.49 -6.52 -3.23
N ASN A 191 -2.95 -7.61 -3.84
CA ASN A 191 -2.14 -8.80 -4.11
C ASN A 191 -0.80 -8.50 -4.81
N TYR A 192 -0.75 -7.46 -5.65
CA TYR A 192 0.49 -6.98 -6.28
C TYR A 192 1.38 -6.22 -5.29
N ASP A 193 0.80 -5.37 -4.45
CA ASP A 193 1.54 -4.67 -3.40
C ASP A 193 2.23 -5.66 -2.46
N TYR A 194 1.53 -6.72 -2.03
CA TYR A 194 2.12 -7.75 -1.17
C TYR A 194 3.27 -8.51 -1.84
N MET A 195 3.19 -8.74 -3.16
CA MET A 195 4.32 -9.31 -3.92
C MET A 195 5.50 -8.32 -4.01
N HIS A 196 5.20 -7.04 -4.15
CA HIS A 196 6.17 -5.96 -4.29
C HIS A 196 6.77 -5.44 -2.97
N ASP A 197 6.20 -5.81 -1.83
CA ASP A 197 6.82 -5.63 -0.52
C ASP A 197 8.23 -6.23 -0.49
N ILE A 198 8.43 -7.39 -1.13
CA ILE A 198 9.74 -8.05 -1.25
C ILE A 198 10.43 -7.68 -2.57
N THR A 199 9.80 -7.92 -3.72
CA THR A 199 10.46 -7.76 -5.04
C THR A 199 10.88 -6.33 -5.37
N ARG A 200 10.27 -5.32 -4.74
CA ARG A 200 10.62 -3.90 -4.90
C ARG A 200 10.95 -3.22 -3.58
N ASN A 201 11.13 -3.99 -2.50
CA ASN A 201 11.38 -3.48 -1.15
C ASN A 201 10.37 -2.40 -0.71
N ARG A 202 9.09 -2.53 -1.11
CA ARG A 202 8.04 -1.56 -0.76
C ARG A 202 7.81 -1.49 0.75
N ASP A 203 8.08 -2.57 1.47
CA ASP A 203 8.03 -2.60 2.94
C ASP A 203 9.23 -1.92 3.62
N GLY A 204 10.31 -1.63 2.88
CA GLY A 204 11.53 -1.01 3.36
C GLY A 204 12.36 -1.89 4.30
N MET A 205 12.18 -3.21 4.26
CA MET A 205 12.87 -4.13 5.16
C MET A 205 14.34 -4.39 4.82
N ASP A 206 14.76 -4.17 3.57
CA ASP A 206 16.13 -4.53 3.15
C ASP A 206 17.20 -3.84 4.00
N GLN A 207 16.98 -2.57 4.37
CA GLN A 207 17.90 -1.80 5.24
C GLN A 207 18.03 -2.36 6.67
N TYR A 208 17.08 -3.17 7.13
CA TYR A 208 17.08 -3.82 8.43
C TYR A 208 17.65 -5.24 8.38
N MET A 209 17.84 -5.79 7.18
CA MET A 209 18.29 -7.16 6.94
C MET A 209 19.75 -7.25 6.48
N GLN A 210 20.46 -6.12 6.35
CA GLN A 210 21.86 -6.05 5.92
C GLN A 210 22.81 -6.78 6.91
N PRO A 211 23.69 -7.69 6.44
CA PRO A 211 24.72 -8.31 7.28
C PRO A 211 25.71 -7.28 7.82
N GLY A 212 26.10 -7.37 9.09
CA GLY A 212 27.13 -6.49 9.69
C GLY A 212 26.60 -5.28 10.46
N ARG A 213 25.29 -5.06 10.52
CA ARG A 213 24.68 -4.19 11.54
C ARG A 213 24.64 -4.92 12.89
N SER A 214 25.80 -5.10 13.52
CA SER A 214 25.91 -5.70 14.85
C SER A 214 25.07 -4.91 15.85
N HIS A 215 23.93 -5.46 16.26
CA HIS A 215 23.21 -4.99 17.44
C HIS A 215 24.00 -5.46 18.66
N ALA A 216 25.09 -4.76 18.95
CA ALA A 216 25.75 -4.88 20.23
C ALA A 216 24.70 -4.57 21.30
N MET A 217 24.40 -5.57 22.12
CA MET A 217 23.61 -5.44 23.32
C MET A 217 24.18 -4.28 24.14
N HIS A 218 23.42 -3.21 24.30
CA HIS A 218 23.61 -2.31 25.43
C HIS A 218 23.02 -2.98 26.67
N THR A 219 23.73 -3.99 27.17
CA THR A 219 23.66 -4.33 28.60
C THR A 219 24.40 -3.24 29.36
N ASN A 220 23.67 -2.31 29.96
CA ASN A 220 24.18 -1.69 31.17
C ASN A 220 23.04 -1.48 32.18
N THR A 221 23.04 -2.36 33.18
CA THR A 221 22.23 -2.27 34.38
C THR A 221 22.90 -1.25 35.30
N SER A 222 22.30 -0.06 35.45
CA SER A 222 22.26 0.71 36.70
C SER A 222 21.61 2.08 36.48
N ALA A 223 20.61 2.36 37.32
CA ALA A 223 19.89 3.61 37.50
C ALA A 223 19.21 4.17 36.24
N VAL A 224 17.88 4.01 36.20
CA VAL A 224 16.97 4.67 35.26
C VAL A 224 17.35 6.16 35.08
N PRO A 225 17.58 6.61 33.85
CA PRO A 225 17.09 7.91 33.42
C PRO A 225 15.96 7.63 32.43
N GLN A 226 14.76 8.07 32.75
CA GLN A 226 13.69 8.21 31.76
C GLN A 226 14.26 8.99 30.57
N GLN A 227 14.52 8.31 29.44
CA GLN A 227 14.90 9.02 28.22
C GLN A 227 13.66 9.74 27.66
N PRO A 228 13.76 11.02 27.28
CA PRO A 228 12.60 11.87 27.07
C PRO A 228 11.84 11.46 25.82
N LYS A 229 10.51 11.50 25.92
CA LYS A 229 9.59 11.41 24.79
C LYS A 229 9.96 12.52 23.80
N ARG A 230 10.30 12.14 22.57
CA ARG A 230 10.73 13.10 21.53
C ARG A 230 9.61 14.10 21.27
N ASP A 231 9.90 15.38 21.46
CA ASP A 231 9.09 16.47 20.93
C ASP A 231 9.07 16.37 19.40
N ALA A 232 7.96 16.79 18.78
CA ALA A 232 7.80 16.84 17.33
C ALA A 232 9.06 17.41 16.66
N SER A 233 9.65 16.62 15.76
CA SER A 233 11.00 16.83 15.28
C SER A 233 11.14 18.10 14.42
N HIS A 234 12.30 18.77 14.53
CA HIS A 234 12.70 19.92 13.70
C HIS A 234 12.94 19.59 12.21
N ASP A 235 12.75 18.33 11.80
CA ASP A 235 12.88 17.88 10.40
C ASP A 235 11.58 18.04 9.57
N GLY A 236 10.53 18.63 10.18
CA GLY A 236 9.35 19.09 9.45
C GLY A 236 8.37 18.00 9.02
N LYS A 237 8.45 16.80 9.61
CA LYS A 237 7.46 15.73 9.41
C LYS A 237 6.84 15.31 10.74
N LEU A 238 5.62 14.77 10.68
CA LEU A 238 4.98 14.13 11.84
C LEU A 238 4.74 12.63 11.57
N GLU A 239 5.13 11.75 12.49
CA GLU A 239 4.99 10.31 12.32
C GLU A 239 4.61 9.55 13.60
N GLN A 240 4.19 8.30 13.42
CA GLN A 240 3.69 7.47 14.52
C GLN A 240 4.73 7.27 15.63
N GLY A 241 4.36 7.71 16.84
CA GLY A 241 5.19 7.69 18.05
C GLY A 241 5.55 9.09 18.57
N GLU A 242 5.38 10.13 17.76
CA GLU A 242 5.65 11.52 18.14
C GLU A 242 4.51 12.15 18.94
N ARG A 243 4.84 13.18 19.71
CA ARG A 243 3.91 13.86 20.60
C ARG A 243 4.18 15.35 20.68
N GLY A 244 3.17 16.12 21.07
CA GLY A 244 3.30 17.55 21.36
C GLY A 244 2.30 18.41 20.61
N GLU A 245 2.41 19.73 20.78
CA GLU A 245 1.43 20.68 20.24
C GLU A 245 1.32 20.65 18.71
N GLN A 246 2.41 20.36 17.98
CA GLN A 246 2.37 20.21 16.53
C GLN A 246 1.53 18.99 16.09
N VAL A 247 1.68 17.85 16.78
CA VAL A 247 0.85 16.67 16.55
C VAL A 247 -0.62 16.97 16.86
N LYS A 248 -0.88 17.68 17.96
CA LYS A 248 -2.24 18.06 18.36
C LYS A 248 -2.89 19.00 17.35
N GLN A 249 -2.16 19.98 16.83
CA GLN A 249 -2.62 20.89 15.78
C GLN A 249 -2.94 20.13 14.49
N PHE A 250 -2.04 19.24 14.07
CA PHE A 250 -2.22 18.40 12.89
C PHE A 250 -3.41 17.43 13.02
N GLN A 251 -3.60 16.80 14.18
CA GLN A 251 -4.79 16.01 14.48
C GLN A 251 -6.07 16.86 14.43
N GLY A 252 -6.03 18.11 14.93
CA GLY A 252 -7.15 19.05 14.86
C GLY A 252 -7.52 19.39 13.42
N GLN A 253 -6.52 19.61 12.58
CA GLN A 253 -6.67 19.84 11.14
C GLN A 253 -7.32 18.66 10.42
N LEU A 254 -6.87 17.43 10.69
CA LEU A 254 -7.49 16.22 10.15
C LEU A 254 -8.92 16.02 10.68
N ALA A 255 -9.15 16.26 11.97
CA ALA A 255 -10.48 16.15 12.57
C ALA A 255 -11.47 17.17 11.97
N GLN A 256 -11.00 18.38 11.62
CA GLN A 256 -11.82 19.40 10.96
C GLN A 256 -12.27 18.97 9.55
N LEU A 257 -11.50 18.10 8.90
CA LEU A 257 -11.88 17.47 7.62
C LEU A 257 -12.72 16.19 7.80
N GLY A 258 -13.14 15.89 9.03
CA GLY A 258 -13.97 14.72 9.33
C GLY A 258 -13.18 13.41 9.42
N ALA A 259 -11.84 13.46 9.53
CA ALA A 259 -11.03 12.26 9.62
C ALA A 259 -11.40 11.41 10.85
N VAL A 260 -11.42 10.09 10.66
CA VAL A 260 -11.74 9.11 11.70
C VAL A 260 -10.52 8.30 12.09
N GLY A 261 -10.49 7.86 13.34
CA GLY A 261 -9.52 6.89 13.82
C GLY A 261 -9.81 5.49 13.30
N ARG A 262 -8.89 4.55 13.56
CA ARG A 262 -9.02 3.13 13.20
C ARG A 262 -10.23 2.45 13.87
N ASP A 263 -10.71 3.03 14.95
CA ASP A 263 -11.91 2.61 15.66
C ASP A 263 -13.22 3.16 15.06
N GLY A 264 -13.14 3.90 13.94
CA GLY A 264 -14.28 4.50 13.25
C GLY A 264 -14.87 5.72 13.96
N LYS A 265 -14.21 6.24 15.00
CA LYS A 265 -14.64 7.43 15.74
C LYS A 265 -13.94 8.68 15.20
N PRO A 266 -14.55 9.87 15.33
CA PRO A 266 -13.87 11.12 14.97
C PRO A 266 -12.51 11.24 15.65
N LEU A 267 -11.50 11.64 14.89
CA LEU A 267 -10.13 11.75 15.41
C LEU A 267 -10.08 12.79 16.53
N LYS A 268 -9.62 12.39 17.73
CA LYS A 268 -9.47 13.30 18.87
C LYS A 268 -8.06 13.92 18.88
N PRO A 269 -7.92 15.26 18.92
CA PRO A 269 -6.63 15.92 19.05
C PRO A 269 -6.11 15.83 20.49
N ASP A 270 -5.36 14.77 20.80
CA ASP A 270 -4.76 14.51 22.11
C ASP A 270 -3.26 14.82 22.16
N GLY A 271 -2.66 15.14 21.02
CA GLY A 271 -1.23 15.42 20.89
C GLY A 271 -0.35 14.18 20.85
N ASP A 272 -0.93 12.97 20.74
CA ASP A 272 -0.20 11.70 20.60
C ASP A 272 -0.39 11.12 19.19
N PHE A 273 0.66 11.02 18.37
CA PHE A 273 0.57 10.45 17.02
C PHE A 273 0.53 8.92 17.11
N GLY A 274 -0.62 8.39 17.53
CA GLY A 274 -0.87 6.97 17.73
C GLY A 274 -1.44 6.28 16.49
N GLY A 275 -1.93 5.05 16.67
CA GLY A 275 -2.50 4.26 15.57
C GLY A 275 -3.74 4.88 14.92
N ASN A 276 -4.53 5.65 15.67
CA ASN A 276 -5.69 6.37 15.14
C ASN A 276 -5.28 7.55 14.26
N THR A 277 -4.25 8.32 14.66
CA THR A 277 -3.72 9.44 13.85
C THR A 277 -3.07 8.93 12.58
N LYS A 278 -2.26 7.86 12.67
CA LYS A 278 -1.66 7.24 11.48
C LYS A 278 -2.72 6.77 10.48
N HIS A 279 -3.79 6.12 10.97
CA HIS A 279 -4.89 5.69 10.12
C HIS A 279 -5.55 6.89 9.41
N ALA A 280 -5.83 7.96 10.14
CA ALA A 280 -6.38 9.18 9.57
C ALA A 280 -5.45 9.82 8.52
N VAL A 281 -4.12 9.76 8.73
CA VAL A 281 -3.13 10.23 7.74
C VAL A 281 -3.13 9.36 6.49
N GLU A 282 -3.14 8.04 6.64
CA GLU A 282 -3.18 7.12 5.50
C GLU A 282 -4.48 7.26 4.69
N GLN A 283 -5.60 7.52 5.37
CA GLN A 283 -6.87 7.83 4.70
C GLN A 283 -6.78 9.15 3.94
N PHE A 284 -6.30 10.21 4.59
CA PHE A 284 -6.11 11.50 3.95
C PHE A 284 -5.15 11.42 2.74
N GLN A 285 -4.02 10.72 2.89
CA GLN A 285 -3.07 10.50 1.79
C GLN A 285 -3.72 9.76 0.62
N ARG A 286 -4.55 8.76 0.90
CA ARG A 286 -5.29 8.01 -0.10
C ARG A 286 -6.32 8.87 -0.83
N GLU A 287 -7.11 9.65 -0.09
CA GLU A 287 -8.14 10.55 -0.63
C GLU A 287 -7.55 11.68 -1.48
N HIS A 288 -6.29 12.04 -1.24
CA HIS A 288 -5.60 13.13 -1.94
C HIS A 288 -4.45 12.66 -2.85
N GLY A 289 -4.38 11.37 -3.16
CA GLY A 289 -3.43 10.81 -4.14
C GLY A 289 -1.95 10.98 -3.76
N LEU A 290 -1.65 11.01 -2.47
CA LEU A 290 -0.30 11.11 -1.93
C LEU A 290 0.28 9.72 -1.68
N GLN A 291 1.60 9.65 -1.45
CA GLN A 291 2.25 8.45 -0.95
C GLN A 291 1.62 8.03 0.40
N ILE A 292 1.02 6.84 0.44
CA ILE A 292 0.29 6.31 1.60
C ILE A 292 1.30 5.61 2.54
N ASP A 293 2.10 6.39 3.23
CA ASP A 293 3.12 5.91 4.18
C ASP A 293 2.74 6.17 5.65
N GLY A 294 1.63 6.87 5.89
CA GLY A 294 1.17 7.25 7.21
C GLY A 294 2.08 8.27 7.91
N VAL A 295 2.92 8.95 7.14
CA VAL A 295 3.83 10.01 7.57
C VAL A 295 3.31 11.36 7.07
N ALA A 296 3.09 12.29 7.99
CA ALA A 296 2.74 13.65 7.65
C ALA A 296 4.01 14.44 7.27
N GLY A 297 4.64 14.09 6.16
CA GLY A 297 5.73 14.86 5.57
C GLY A 297 5.26 16.17 4.92
N GLN A 298 6.19 16.91 4.32
CA GLN A 298 5.91 18.20 3.68
C GLN A 298 4.77 18.15 2.66
N GLN A 299 4.70 17.08 1.86
CA GLN A 299 3.63 16.88 0.86
C GLN A 299 2.27 16.65 1.52
N THR A 300 2.21 15.82 2.56
CA THR A 300 0.99 15.54 3.32
C THR A 300 0.48 16.78 4.06
N GLN A 301 1.36 17.53 4.71
CA GLN A 301 0.99 18.78 5.41
C GLN A 301 0.57 19.88 4.43
N ALA A 302 1.23 20.00 3.27
CA ALA A 302 0.84 20.97 2.24
C ALA A 302 -0.53 20.63 1.63
N ALA A 303 -0.81 19.35 1.38
CA ALA A 303 -2.12 18.91 0.94
C ALA A 303 -3.19 19.18 2.01
N LEU A 304 -2.90 18.90 3.28
CA LEU A 304 -3.82 19.16 4.39
C LEU A 304 -4.18 20.65 4.51
N ALA A 305 -3.18 21.54 4.42
CA ALA A 305 -3.39 22.98 4.40
C ALA A 305 -4.21 23.43 3.18
N LYS A 306 -3.97 22.85 1.99
CA LYS A 306 -4.73 23.13 0.77
C LYS A 306 -6.20 22.71 0.91
N VAL A 307 -6.49 21.59 1.55
CA VAL A 307 -7.87 21.12 1.75
C VAL A 307 -8.59 21.94 2.81
N LEU A 308 -7.92 22.32 3.89
CA LEU A 308 -8.50 23.20 4.92
C LEU A 308 -8.84 24.60 4.41
N THR A 309 -8.03 25.14 3.50
CA THR A 309 -8.31 26.44 2.85
C THR A 309 -9.41 26.35 1.80
N GLN A 310 -9.75 25.14 1.33
CA GLN A 310 -10.85 24.89 0.39
C GLN A 310 -12.16 24.50 1.11
N ALA A 311 -12.09 23.94 2.32
CA ALA A 311 -13.22 23.51 3.14
C ALA A 311 -13.91 24.64 3.94
N THR A 312 -13.47 25.89 3.79
CA THR A 312 -14.11 27.07 4.41
C THR A 312 -14.95 27.85 3.38
N PRO A 313 -16.29 27.85 3.49
CA PRO A 313 -17.13 28.82 2.81
C PRO A 313 -16.92 30.22 3.41
N LYS A 314 -16.70 31.19 2.52
CA LYS A 314 -16.38 32.60 2.75
C LYS A 314 -17.54 33.40 3.40
N GLN A 315 -17.29 34.12 4.51
CA GLN A 315 -17.98 35.32 5.00
C GLN A 315 -17.09 35.93 6.12
N ALA A 316 -16.66 37.19 6.18
CA ALA A 316 -17.10 38.44 5.56
C ALA A 316 -15.90 39.41 5.33
N GLU A 317 -16.22 40.51 4.66
CA GLU A 317 -15.39 41.51 3.97
C GLU A 317 -14.52 42.46 4.85
N HIS A 318 -13.54 43.11 4.19
CA HIS A 318 -12.93 44.45 4.41
C HIS A 318 -11.44 44.57 4.82
N THR A 319 -10.65 45.07 3.85
CA THR A 319 -9.45 45.97 3.93
C THR A 319 -8.05 45.41 4.28
N PRO A 320 -6.95 46.08 3.83
CA PRO A 320 -6.05 45.54 2.81
C PRO A 320 -4.70 45.04 3.36
N ALA A 321 -3.97 44.37 2.46
CA ALA A 321 -2.65 43.79 2.63
C ALA A 321 -1.62 44.61 3.43
N PRO A 322 -0.54 43.94 3.85
CA PRO A 322 0.77 44.36 3.39
C PRO A 322 1.48 43.27 2.56
N ALA A 323 2.11 43.74 1.48
CA ALA A 323 3.15 43.06 0.70
C ALA A 323 4.28 42.52 1.61
N ALA A 324 5.12 41.55 1.28
CA ALA A 324 5.69 41.05 0.03
C ALA A 324 6.47 39.74 0.35
N PRO A 325 7.15 39.02 -0.59
CA PRO A 325 7.32 39.34 -2.00
C PRO A 325 7.00 38.20 -2.99
N ALA A 326 6.68 38.63 -4.21
CA ALA A 326 6.67 37.83 -5.41
C ALA A 326 8.10 37.37 -5.78
N GLN A 327 8.23 36.12 -6.25
CA GLN A 327 8.79 35.76 -7.57
C GLN A 327 9.13 34.26 -7.64
N ALA A 328 8.30 33.49 -8.36
CA ALA A 328 8.76 32.39 -9.22
C ALA A 328 7.70 32.22 -10.31
N ALA A 329 8.12 32.24 -11.57
CA ALA A 329 7.30 32.36 -12.76
C ALA A 329 6.14 31.35 -12.80
N SER A 330 4.90 31.84 -12.92
CA SER A 330 3.76 31.01 -13.26
C SER A 330 3.94 30.50 -14.69
N SER A 331 4.26 29.21 -14.84
CA SER A 331 4.23 28.55 -16.15
C SER A 331 2.86 28.80 -16.80
N PRO A 332 2.80 29.00 -18.14
CA PRO A 332 1.53 29.19 -18.83
C PRO A 332 0.59 28.00 -18.59
N LEU A 333 -0.72 28.21 -18.70
CA LEU A 333 -1.68 27.10 -18.63
C LEU A 333 -1.56 26.20 -19.85
N LEU A 334 -1.94 24.92 -19.73
CA LEU A 334 -2.05 23.99 -20.85
C LEU A 334 -2.97 24.50 -21.96
N SER A 335 -3.98 25.29 -21.61
CA SER A 335 -4.87 25.96 -22.56
C SER A 335 -4.25 27.20 -23.23
N ASP A 336 -3.14 27.74 -22.72
CA ASP A 336 -2.42 28.85 -23.33
C ASP A 336 -1.65 28.34 -24.56
N PRO A 337 -1.83 28.95 -25.75
CA PRO A 337 -1.11 28.57 -26.97
C PRO A 337 0.42 28.60 -26.86
N ARG A 338 0.97 29.29 -25.85
CA ARG A 338 2.41 29.36 -25.59
C ARG A 338 2.94 28.18 -24.77
N HIS A 339 2.06 27.32 -24.24
CA HIS A 339 2.48 26.16 -23.48
C HIS A 339 3.02 25.06 -24.43
N PRO A 340 4.17 24.43 -24.14
CA PRO A 340 4.77 23.42 -25.03
C PRO A 340 3.84 22.24 -25.30
N ASP A 341 2.99 21.88 -24.33
CA ASP A 341 2.01 20.79 -24.45
C ASP A 341 0.61 21.24 -24.90
N ASN A 342 0.44 22.48 -25.37
CA ASN A 342 -0.87 22.97 -25.81
C ASN A 342 -1.46 22.13 -26.94
N ALA A 343 -0.63 21.61 -27.85
CA ALA A 343 -1.09 20.73 -28.93
C ALA A 343 -1.68 19.41 -28.38
N MET A 344 -1.03 18.81 -27.38
CA MET A 344 -1.52 17.59 -26.72
C MET A 344 -2.81 17.86 -25.94
N TYR A 345 -2.88 19.01 -25.28
CA TYR A 345 -4.09 19.49 -24.59
C TYR A 345 -5.27 19.68 -25.52
N ASN A 346 -5.09 20.39 -26.64
CA ASN A 346 -6.14 20.56 -27.64
C ASN A 346 -6.58 19.22 -28.26
N GLY A 347 -5.64 18.30 -28.44
CA GLY A 347 -5.94 16.91 -28.83
C GLY A 347 -6.85 16.21 -27.83
N ALA A 348 -6.50 16.26 -26.54
CA ALA A 348 -7.31 15.67 -25.47
C ALA A 348 -8.71 16.30 -25.40
N VAL A 349 -8.81 17.65 -25.43
CA VAL A 349 -10.09 18.38 -25.46
C VAL A 349 -10.96 17.91 -26.63
N SER A 350 -10.39 17.88 -27.84
CA SER A 350 -11.14 17.46 -29.04
C SER A 350 -11.66 16.02 -28.94
N LYS A 351 -10.87 15.09 -28.39
CA LYS A 351 -11.29 13.69 -28.22
C LYS A 351 -12.36 13.54 -27.14
N LEU A 352 -12.26 14.28 -26.05
CA LEU A 352 -13.30 14.30 -25.01
C LEU A 352 -14.60 14.92 -25.52
N GLU A 353 -14.53 16.00 -26.30
CA GLU A 353 -15.71 16.60 -26.94
C GLU A 353 -16.40 15.62 -27.90
N ALA A 354 -15.63 14.84 -28.65
CA ALA A 354 -16.15 13.82 -29.56
C ALA A 354 -16.90 12.68 -28.85
N LEU A 355 -16.73 12.49 -27.54
CA LEU A 355 -17.51 11.52 -26.76
C LEU A 355 -18.95 11.98 -26.51
N GLY A 356 -19.23 13.29 -26.60
CA GLY A 356 -20.55 13.86 -26.31
C GLY A 356 -21.06 13.46 -24.92
N GLU A 357 -22.34 13.10 -24.81
CA GLU A 357 -22.95 12.65 -23.54
C GLU A 357 -22.26 11.42 -22.93
N ARG A 358 -21.60 10.59 -23.75
CA ARG A 358 -20.84 9.42 -23.28
C ARG A 358 -19.55 9.80 -22.55
N GLY A 359 -19.07 11.04 -22.70
CA GLY A 359 -17.97 11.58 -21.90
C GLY A 359 -18.41 12.00 -20.49
N GLY A 360 -19.72 12.22 -20.29
CA GLY A 360 -20.35 12.46 -18.99
C GLY A 360 -19.95 13.75 -18.26
N PHE A 361 -19.27 14.70 -18.91
CA PHE A 361 -18.89 15.98 -18.29
C PHE A 361 -20.12 16.87 -18.08
N ALA A 362 -20.30 17.42 -16.88
CA ALA A 362 -21.45 18.29 -16.59
C ALA A 362 -21.30 19.67 -17.23
N ASN A 363 -20.07 20.11 -17.52
CA ASN A 363 -19.79 21.38 -18.18
C ASN A 363 -18.39 21.40 -18.85
N ARG A 364 -18.14 22.45 -19.64
CA ARG A 364 -16.88 22.65 -20.36
C ARG A 364 -15.66 22.71 -19.45
N LYS A 365 -15.79 23.33 -18.28
CA LYS A 365 -14.68 23.46 -17.32
C LYS A 365 -14.21 22.09 -16.85
N GLU A 366 -15.14 21.19 -16.53
CA GLU A 366 -14.85 19.82 -16.12
C GLU A 366 -14.18 19.00 -17.24
N LEU A 367 -14.61 19.20 -18.49
CA LEU A 367 -13.94 18.61 -19.67
C LEU A 367 -12.52 19.14 -19.82
N GLU A 368 -12.31 20.44 -19.69
CA GLU A 368 -11.00 21.09 -19.79
C GLU A 368 -10.04 20.67 -18.67
N GLN A 369 -10.55 20.48 -17.46
CA GLN A 369 -9.82 19.91 -16.34
C GLN A 369 -9.40 18.46 -16.62
N ALA A 370 -10.33 17.66 -17.13
CA ALA A 370 -10.04 16.28 -17.49
C ALA A 370 -9.01 16.17 -18.63
N ALA A 371 -9.10 17.04 -19.64
CA ALA A 371 -8.10 17.15 -20.69
C ALA A 371 -6.72 17.50 -20.14
N GLY A 372 -6.65 18.42 -19.17
CA GLY A 372 -5.40 18.77 -18.48
C GLY A 372 -4.76 17.57 -17.78
N GLN A 373 -5.57 16.79 -17.05
CA GLN A 373 -5.07 15.60 -16.36
C GLN A 373 -4.63 14.51 -17.33
N ILE A 374 -5.39 14.29 -18.40
CA ILE A 374 -5.03 13.34 -19.46
C ILE A 374 -3.65 13.68 -20.05
N VAL A 375 -3.35 14.97 -20.29
CA VAL A 375 -2.02 15.38 -20.79
C VAL A 375 -0.92 15.04 -19.80
N PHE A 376 -1.12 15.33 -18.52
CA PHE A 376 -0.13 15.02 -17.49
C PHE A 376 0.15 13.50 -17.40
N GLU A 377 -0.88 12.67 -17.25
CA GLU A 377 -0.74 11.21 -17.14
C GLU A 377 -0.11 10.60 -18.39
N SER A 378 -0.48 11.12 -19.57
CA SER A 378 0.09 10.71 -20.85
C SER A 378 1.59 10.97 -20.90
N LYS A 379 2.04 12.14 -20.43
CA LYS A 379 3.48 12.49 -20.38
C LYS A 379 4.27 11.64 -19.40
N VAL A 380 3.74 11.40 -18.20
CA VAL A 380 4.37 10.54 -17.19
C VAL A 380 4.58 9.12 -17.73
N SER A 381 3.65 8.64 -18.54
CA SER A 381 3.71 7.32 -19.16
C SER A 381 4.48 7.28 -20.48
N GLY A 382 5.07 8.41 -20.90
CA GLY A 382 5.91 8.52 -22.09
C GLY A 382 5.16 8.68 -23.42
N LEU A 383 3.84 8.92 -23.41
CA LEU A 383 3.11 9.27 -24.63
C LEU A 383 3.57 10.63 -25.15
N GLN A 384 3.72 10.74 -26.47
CA GLN A 384 4.12 11.94 -27.17
C GLN A 384 2.92 12.69 -27.77
N ARG A 385 1.81 11.98 -28.01
CA ARG A 385 0.53 12.54 -28.47
C ARG A 385 -0.66 11.69 -28.01
N ILE A 386 -1.87 12.21 -28.20
CA ILE A 386 -3.12 11.52 -27.89
C ILE A 386 -3.93 11.39 -29.18
N ASP A 387 -4.03 10.16 -29.68
CA ASP A 387 -4.75 9.82 -30.91
C ASP A 387 -6.22 9.45 -30.60
N HIS A 388 -6.47 8.82 -29.44
CA HIS A 388 -7.82 8.51 -28.96
C HIS A 388 -7.96 8.73 -27.44
N VAL A 389 -9.17 9.10 -27.02
CA VAL A 389 -9.62 8.98 -25.63
C VAL A 389 -10.84 8.07 -25.62
N VAL A 390 -10.75 6.97 -24.87
CA VAL A 390 -11.79 5.93 -24.88
C VAL A 390 -12.29 5.70 -23.47
N PRO A 391 -13.61 5.79 -23.20
CA PRO A 391 -14.16 5.43 -21.92
C PRO A 391 -14.02 3.93 -21.65
N ASN A 392 -13.85 3.54 -20.38
CA ASN A 392 -13.90 2.14 -19.98
C ASN A 392 -15.32 1.55 -20.17
N LYS A 393 -15.49 0.23 -20.00
CA LYS A 393 -16.78 -0.45 -20.22
C LYS A 393 -17.95 0.11 -19.40
N ASN A 394 -17.67 0.77 -18.28
CA ASN A 394 -18.68 1.30 -17.38
C ASN A 394 -18.93 2.80 -17.61
N GLY A 395 -18.11 3.48 -18.42
CA GLY A 395 -18.20 4.92 -18.68
C GLY A 395 -17.59 5.80 -17.58
N ASP A 396 -16.96 5.18 -16.58
CA ASP A 396 -16.53 5.87 -15.36
C ASP A 396 -15.07 6.34 -15.42
N ASP A 397 -14.23 5.80 -16.33
CA ASP A 397 -12.82 6.20 -16.48
C ASP A 397 -12.42 6.30 -17.95
N PHE A 398 -11.25 6.87 -18.24
CA PHE A 398 -10.73 7.03 -19.58
C PHE A 398 -9.41 6.27 -19.82
N PHE A 399 -9.20 5.88 -21.06
CA PHE A 399 -7.88 5.53 -21.57
C PHE A 399 -7.44 6.58 -22.59
N ALA A 400 -6.28 7.20 -22.34
CA ALA A 400 -5.57 7.97 -23.35
C ALA A 400 -4.72 7.02 -24.18
N VAL A 401 -4.81 7.12 -25.51
CA VAL A 401 -4.22 6.15 -26.44
C VAL A 401 -3.41 6.87 -27.50
N GLN A 402 -2.22 6.35 -27.77
CA GLN A 402 -1.37 6.72 -28.89
C GLN A 402 -1.25 5.54 -29.86
N GLY A 403 -1.45 5.80 -31.16
CA GLY A 403 -1.52 4.79 -32.21
C GLY A 403 -2.95 4.41 -32.60
N GLU A 404 -3.08 3.69 -33.71
CA GLU A 404 -4.36 3.17 -34.19
C GLU A 404 -4.91 2.10 -33.23
N MET A 405 -6.22 2.10 -32.97
CA MET A 405 -6.84 1.16 -32.00
C MET A 405 -6.71 -0.32 -32.38
N THR A 406 -6.35 -0.62 -33.63
CA THR A 406 -6.13 -1.98 -34.14
C THR A 406 -4.65 -2.35 -34.22
N ASP A 407 -3.74 -1.41 -33.93
CA ASP A 407 -2.31 -1.65 -33.93
C ASP A 407 -1.87 -2.26 -32.59
N PRO A 408 -1.27 -3.45 -32.56
CA PRO A 408 -0.75 -4.04 -31.32
C PRO A 408 0.37 -3.22 -30.66
N ALA A 409 1.02 -2.31 -31.39
CA ALA A 409 2.01 -1.37 -30.86
C ALA A 409 1.38 -0.14 -30.19
N MET A 410 0.05 -0.03 -30.14
CA MET A 410 -0.64 1.07 -29.47
C MET A 410 -0.21 1.18 -28.00
N GLN A 411 0.03 2.40 -27.55
CA GLN A 411 0.31 2.70 -26.15
C GLN A 411 -0.94 3.25 -25.51
N ARG A 412 -1.22 2.85 -24.27
CA ARG A 412 -2.40 3.31 -23.53
C ARG A 412 -2.06 3.65 -22.09
N VAL A 413 -2.76 4.66 -21.57
CA VAL A 413 -2.63 5.14 -20.21
C VAL A 413 -4.02 5.22 -19.60
N PHE A 414 -4.18 4.66 -18.41
CA PHE A 414 -5.42 4.77 -17.65
C PHE A 414 -5.48 6.14 -16.95
N VAL A 415 -6.64 6.79 -17.00
CA VAL A 415 -6.88 8.07 -16.34
C VAL A 415 -8.18 7.97 -15.55
N ASP A 416 -8.08 8.10 -14.22
CA ASP A 416 -9.22 8.14 -13.31
C ASP A 416 -10.03 9.42 -13.54
N ARG A 417 -11.32 9.28 -13.81
CA ARG A 417 -12.19 10.43 -14.12
C ARG A 417 -12.45 11.30 -12.91
N ASN A 418 -12.66 10.73 -11.73
CA ASN A 418 -12.93 11.51 -10.52
C ASN A 418 -11.71 12.36 -10.16
N GLN A 419 -10.50 11.84 -10.34
CA GLN A 419 -9.27 12.62 -10.22
C GLN A 419 -9.21 13.72 -11.28
N ALA A 420 -9.46 13.37 -12.55
CA ALA A 420 -9.37 14.28 -13.69
C ALA A 420 -10.36 15.47 -13.60
N GLN A 421 -11.53 15.27 -13.02
CA GLN A 421 -12.56 16.30 -12.84
C GLN A 421 -12.29 17.22 -11.64
N ASN A 422 -11.67 16.68 -10.58
CA ASN A 422 -11.38 17.43 -9.35
C ASN A 422 -10.01 18.14 -9.39
N GLN A 423 -9.16 17.83 -10.36
CA GLN A 423 -7.89 18.52 -10.58
C GLN A 423 -8.10 19.82 -11.37
N SER A 424 -7.53 20.93 -10.92
CA SER A 424 -7.63 22.19 -11.67
C SER A 424 -6.65 22.22 -12.84
N LEU A 425 -7.04 22.90 -13.93
CA LEU A 425 -6.19 23.02 -15.12
C LEU A 425 -4.83 23.64 -14.79
N GLU A 426 -4.78 24.60 -13.85
CA GLU A 426 -3.54 25.21 -13.35
C GLU A 426 -2.59 24.16 -12.75
N ASN A 427 -3.12 23.21 -11.98
CA ASN A 427 -2.29 22.20 -11.34
C ASN A 427 -1.77 21.20 -12.37
N SER A 428 -2.63 20.71 -13.28
CA SER A 428 -2.19 19.83 -14.37
C SER A 428 -1.17 20.53 -15.28
N SER A 429 -1.30 21.85 -15.50
CA SER A 429 -0.34 22.64 -16.27
C SER A 429 1.02 22.69 -15.60
N ARG A 430 1.05 22.90 -14.28
CA ARG A 430 2.29 22.89 -13.51
C ARG A 430 2.94 21.52 -13.51
N GLN A 431 2.17 20.45 -13.31
CA GLN A 431 2.66 19.08 -13.30
C GLN A 431 3.23 18.67 -14.68
N ALA A 432 2.56 19.04 -15.78
CA ALA A 432 3.05 18.80 -17.14
C ALA A 432 4.36 19.56 -17.42
N ALA A 433 4.49 20.81 -16.94
CA ALA A 433 5.71 21.60 -17.05
C ALA A 433 6.88 20.99 -16.25
N GLU A 434 6.63 20.53 -15.01
CA GLU A 434 7.62 19.86 -14.17
C GLU A 434 8.11 18.55 -14.81
N GLU A 435 7.20 17.75 -15.37
CA GLU A 435 7.55 16.50 -16.05
C GLU A 435 8.39 16.76 -17.31
N SER A 436 8.07 17.80 -18.07
CA SER A 436 8.88 18.20 -19.24
C SER A 436 10.32 18.54 -18.85
N GLN A 437 10.50 19.25 -17.73
CA GLN A 437 11.83 19.59 -17.21
C GLN A 437 12.59 18.34 -16.75
N ARG A 438 11.90 17.38 -16.12
CA ARG A 438 12.49 16.10 -15.70
C ARG A 438 12.98 15.29 -16.90
N GLN A 439 12.15 15.15 -17.93
CA GLN A 439 12.51 14.41 -19.14
C GLN A 439 13.68 15.07 -19.89
N ALA A 440 13.68 16.40 -20.01
CA ALA A 440 14.80 17.14 -20.61
C ALA A 440 16.13 16.91 -19.85
N THR A 441 16.07 16.87 -18.51
CA THR A 441 17.25 16.62 -17.67
C THR A 441 17.76 15.18 -17.82
N GLN A 442 16.85 14.20 -17.94
CA GLN A 442 17.22 12.80 -18.16
C GLN A 442 17.85 12.57 -19.54
N VAL A 443 17.32 13.17 -20.60
CA VAL A 443 17.88 13.07 -21.95
C VAL A 443 19.28 13.69 -22.00
N GLN A 444 19.47 14.88 -21.42
CA GLN A 444 20.81 15.49 -21.35
C GLN A 444 21.82 14.64 -20.58
N ALA A 445 21.41 14.03 -19.47
CA ALA A 445 22.26 13.12 -18.70
C ALA A 445 22.62 11.84 -19.48
N GLN A 446 21.68 11.29 -20.25
CA GLN A 446 21.93 10.14 -21.12
C GLN A 446 22.86 10.49 -22.29
N GLU A 447 22.71 11.66 -22.90
CA GLU A 447 23.59 12.13 -23.98
C GLU A 447 25.02 12.40 -23.50
N THR A 448 25.18 12.95 -22.30
CA THR A 448 26.53 13.13 -21.70
C THR A 448 27.18 11.79 -21.37
N ALA A 449 26.42 10.84 -20.83
CA ALA A 449 26.94 9.50 -20.54
C ALA A 449 27.29 8.72 -21.83
N SER A 450 26.51 8.89 -22.90
CA SER A 450 26.75 8.26 -24.21
C SER A 450 28.01 8.82 -24.89
N ARG A 451 28.23 10.14 -24.80
CA ARG A 451 29.43 10.80 -25.32
C ARG A 451 30.69 10.44 -24.53
N SER A 452 30.59 10.25 -23.22
CA SER A 452 31.75 9.81 -22.41
C SER A 452 32.16 8.35 -22.64
N MET A 453 31.29 7.52 -23.22
CA MET A 453 31.63 6.13 -23.59
C MET A 453 32.11 5.97 -25.04
N SER A 454 32.07 7.05 -25.84
CA SER A 454 32.49 7.02 -27.26
C SER A 454 33.83 7.75 -27.52
N MET A 455 34.47 8.27 -26.46
CA MET A 455 35.88 8.70 -26.45
C MET A 455 36.71 7.66 -25.71
#